data_AF-A0A6M0C3Q5-F1
#
_entry.id   AF-A0A6M0C3Q5-F1
#
_cell.length_a   1.000
_cell.length_b   1.000
_cell.length_c   1.000
_cell.angle_alpha   90.00
_cell.angle_beta   90.00
_cell.angle_gamma   90.00
#
_symmetry.space_group_name_H-M   'P 1'
#
loop_
_entity.id
_entity.type
_entity.pdbx_description
1 polymer ?
#
loop_
_entity_poly.entity_id
_entity_poly.type
_entity_poly.pdbx_seq_one_letter_code
_entity_poly.pdbx_strand_id
1 'polypeptide(L)'
;MENARLYDACQGFIPEQFLSFLEKKSIVNLKLGDRLEREMTILFSDIHDFNTISEQMTPEENFAFINQYLSYMEPQIQKYGGFIDKYIGDAIMALFPNSADDAVQGAIAMLEQLKTYNSERQQRNLKPIRIGIGLHTGTLILGTVGGFGCMDGTVLGDAVNLSSRVEGLTKTYGVSLLITDKTWQGLKNSLAYDLRFIDRVRAKGKAKAVSLFEIFSADPPELRDAKIATKEKFERTVLYFIKNYFQKQQIYFKNA
;
A
#
# COMPACT_ATOMS: atom_id res chain seq x y z
N MET A 1 -17.77 -23.94 25.45
CA MET A 1 -18.40 -23.37 24.23
C MET A 1 -18.34 -21.85 24.23
N GLU A 2 -18.67 -21.17 25.33
CA GLU A 2 -18.63 -19.69 25.41
C GLU A 2 -17.22 -19.10 25.24
N ASN A 3 -16.20 -19.67 25.90
CA ASN A 3 -14.81 -19.26 25.70
C ASN A 3 -14.32 -19.44 24.26
N ALA A 4 -14.75 -20.50 23.56
CA ALA A 4 -14.39 -20.72 22.16
C ALA A 4 -15.00 -19.64 21.24
N ARG A 5 -16.27 -19.27 21.46
CA ARG A 5 -16.90 -18.16 20.72
C ARG A 5 -16.27 -16.80 21.03
N LEU A 6 -15.83 -16.58 22.27
CA LEU A 6 -15.07 -15.41 22.68
C LEU A 6 -13.70 -15.35 21.97
N TYR A 7 -13.03 -16.49 21.83
CA TYR A 7 -11.78 -16.60 21.08
C TYR A 7 -11.99 -16.28 19.60
N ASP A 8 -12.99 -16.89 18.96
CA ASP A 8 -13.31 -16.63 17.54
C ASP A 8 -13.68 -15.14 17.31
N ALA A 9 -14.43 -14.53 18.24
CA ALA A 9 -14.78 -13.11 18.16
C ALA A 9 -13.54 -12.20 18.32
N CYS A 10 -12.57 -12.56 19.15
CA CYS A 10 -11.34 -11.78 19.34
C CYS A 10 -10.35 -11.90 18.17
N GLN A 11 -10.36 -13.03 17.44
CA GLN A 11 -9.51 -13.23 16.26
C GLN A 11 -9.83 -12.26 15.12
N GLY A 12 -11.08 -11.78 15.03
CA GLY A 12 -11.44 -10.74 14.06
C GLY A 12 -10.74 -9.39 14.29
N PHE A 13 -10.12 -9.17 15.46
CA PHE A 13 -9.47 -7.91 15.84
C PHE A 13 -7.93 -7.98 15.84
N ILE A 14 -7.33 -9.18 15.88
CA ILE A 14 -5.88 -9.36 15.76
C ILE A 14 -5.61 -10.44 14.70
N PRO A 15 -4.95 -10.11 13.58
CA PRO A 15 -4.66 -11.07 12.53
C PRO A 15 -3.90 -12.29 13.07
N GLU A 16 -4.29 -13.50 12.66
CA GLU A 16 -3.60 -14.73 13.09
C GLU A 16 -2.11 -14.71 12.70
N GLN A 17 -1.79 -14.10 11.55
CA GLN A 17 -0.43 -13.92 11.08
C GLN A 17 0.40 -13.05 12.05
N PHE A 18 -0.21 -12.03 12.66
CA PHE A 18 0.46 -11.19 13.67
C PHE A 18 0.88 -12.04 14.88
N LEU A 19 -0.01 -12.90 15.38
CA LEU A 19 0.31 -13.83 16.47
C LEU A 19 1.41 -14.82 16.08
N SER A 20 1.33 -15.36 14.87
CA SER A 20 2.32 -16.29 14.32
C SER A 20 3.72 -15.66 14.25
N PHE A 21 3.83 -14.41 13.81
CA PHE A 21 5.11 -13.68 13.80
C PHE A 21 5.69 -13.43 15.19
N LEU A 22 4.84 -13.28 16.20
CA LEU A 22 5.28 -13.16 17.59
C LEU A 22 5.49 -14.51 18.28
N GLU A 23 5.41 -15.62 17.53
CA GLU A 23 5.50 -17.00 18.02
C GLU A 23 4.50 -17.29 19.14
N LYS A 24 3.30 -16.70 19.05
CA LYS A 24 2.22 -16.88 20.03
C LYS A 24 1.12 -17.76 19.46
N LYS A 25 0.71 -18.75 20.25
CA LYS A 25 -0.38 -19.67 19.89
C LYS A 25 -1.78 -19.05 20.07
N SER A 26 -1.89 -17.99 20.86
CA SER A 26 -3.17 -17.34 21.17
C SER A 26 -2.93 -15.91 21.67
N ILE A 27 -3.95 -15.07 21.50
CA ILE A 27 -4.01 -13.69 22.02
C ILE A 27 -3.73 -13.62 23.53
N VAL A 28 -4.10 -14.65 24.30
CA VAL A 28 -3.87 -14.70 25.76
C VAL A 28 -2.39 -14.83 26.13
N ASN A 29 -1.54 -15.20 25.17
CA ASN A 29 -0.10 -15.31 25.36
C ASN A 29 0.66 -14.05 24.95
N LEU A 30 -0.03 -13.05 24.38
CA LEU A 30 0.55 -11.75 24.11
C LEU A 30 0.80 -11.01 25.42
N LYS A 31 2.02 -10.46 25.53
CA LYS A 31 2.43 -9.58 26.62
C LYS A 31 2.77 -8.23 26.04
N LEU A 32 2.60 -7.18 26.85
CA LEU A 32 3.05 -5.84 26.50
C LEU A 32 4.56 -5.84 26.20
N GLY A 33 4.94 -5.29 25.05
CA GLY A 33 6.34 -5.22 24.62
C GLY A 33 6.85 -6.44 23.84
N ASP A 34 6.01 -7.47 23.63
CA ASP A 34 6.32 -8.53 22.65
C ASP A 34 6.54 -7.87 21.28
N ARG A 35 7.65 -8.20 20.62
CA ARG A 35 8.03 -7.59 19.34
C ARG A 35 8.89 -8.50 18.48
N LEU A 36 8.73 -8.36 17.17
CA LEU A 36 9.58 -8.94 16.14
C LEU A 36 10.03 -7.82 15.20
N GLU A 37 11.34 -7.70 15.00
CA GLU A 37 11.90 -6.91 13.90
C GLU A 37 12.04 -7.78 12.66
N ARG A 38 11.51 -7.33 11.53
CA ARG A 38 11.57 -8.07 10.27
C ARG A 38 11.50 -7.13 9.07
N GLU A 39 12.17 -7.49 7.98
CA GLU A 39 11.96 -6.84 6.69
C GLU A 39 10.73 -7.43 5.99
N MET A 40 9.83 -6.56 5.56
CA MET A 40 8.62 -6.93 4.83
C MET A 40 8.33 -5.89 3.74
N THR A 41 7.50 -6.26 2.77
CA THR A 41 6.89 -5.27 1.86
C THR A 41 5.58 -4.79 2.44
N ILE A 42 5.46 -3.48 2.65
CA ILE A 42 4.29 -2.83 3.23
C ILE A 42 3.47 -2.25 2.09
N LEU A 43 2.18 -2.52 2.11
CA LEU A 43 1.19 -1.97 1.19
C LEU A 43 0.32 -0.96 1.95
N PHE A 44 0.18 0.23 1.36
CA PHE A 44 -0.90 1.14 1.68
C PHE A 44 -1.78 1.31 0.46
N SER A 45 -3.10 1.27 0.65
CA SER A 45 -4.09 1.59 -0.38
C SER A 45 -5.10 2.58 0.18
N ASP A 46 -5.57 3.53 -0.61
CA ASP A 46 -6.58 4.54 -0.23
C ASP A 46 -7.53 4.81 -1.40
N ILE A 47 -8.80 5.13 -1.13
CA ILE A 47 -9.75 5.50 -2.20
C ILE A 47 -9.50 6.97 -2.56
N HIS A 48 -9.33 7.22 -3.86
CA HIS A 48 -9.22 8.59 -4.35
C HIS A 48 -10.56 9.32 -4.16
N ASP A 49 -10.47 10.55 -3.64
CA ASP A 49 -11.62 11.42 -3.40
C ASP A 49 -12.67 10.81 -2.46
N PHE A 50 -12.27 9.91 -1.54
CA PHE A 50 -13.17 9.26 -0.59
C PHE A 50 -14.05 10.24 0.18
N ASN A 51 -13.47 11.32 0.72
CA ASN A 51 -14.23 12.33 1.47
C ASN A 51 -15.41 12.86 0.63
N THR A 52 -15.16 13.26 -0.61
CA THR A 52 -16.19 13.77 -1.53
C THR A 52 -17.25 12.71 -1.88
N ILE A 53 -16.86 11.44 -1.95
CA ILE A 53 -17.80 10.32 -2.16
C ILE A 53 -18.66 10.12 -0.91
N SER A 54 -18.05 10.10 0.27
CA SER A 54 -18.70 9.83 1.55
C SER A 54 -19.64 10.95 2.01
N GLU A 55 -19.36 12.20 1.65
CA GLU A 55 -20.23 13.36 1.93
C GLU A 55 -21.62 13.25 1.27
N GLN A 56 -21.74 12.39 0.25
CA GLN A 56 -23.00 12.14 -0.47
C GLN A 56 -23.77 10.93 0.10
N MET A 57 -23.25 10.28 1.13
CA MET A 57 -23.81 9.06 1.72
C MET A 57 -24.31 9.33 3.14
N THR A 58 -25.34 8.60 3.56
CA THR A 58 -25.65 8.49 5.00
C THR A 58 -24.53 7.72 5.71
N PRO A 59 -24.40 7.83 7.05
CA PRO A 59 -23.45 7.02 7.80
C PRO A 59 -23.59 5.52 7.52
N GLU A 60 -24.82 5.00 7.46
CA GLU A 60 -25.11 3.59 7.18
C GLU A 60 -24.67 3.18 5.77
N GLU A 61 -24.93 4.03 4.77
CA GLU A 61 -24.48 3.81 3.40
C GLU A 61 -22.95 3.83 3.30
N ASN A 62 -22.29 4.75 4.00
CA ASN A 62 -20.84 4.83 4.03
C ASN A 62 -20.20 3.58 4.69
N PHE A 63 -20.76 3.11 5.81
CA PHE A 63 -20.32 1.86 6.43
C PHE A 63 -20.51 0.65 5.51
N ALA A 64 -21.67 0.54 4.86
CA ALA A 64 -21.92 -0.52 3.89
C ALA A 64 -20.98 -0.44 2.68
N PHE A 65 -20.67 0.77 2.21
CA PHE A 65 -19.74 1.01 1.12
C PHE A 65 -18.32 0.55 1.47
N ILE A 66 -17.79 0.95 2.62
CA ILE A 66 -16.45 0.53 3.08
C ILE A 66 -16.41 -1.00 3.20
N ASN A 67 -17.37 -1.61 3.90
CA ASN A 67 -17.38 -3.07 4.07
C ASN A 67 -17.47 -3.82 2.73
N GLN A 68 -18.28 -3.32 1.78
CA GLN A 68 -18.34 -3.90 0.44
C GLN A 68 -17.00 -3.75 -0.27
N TYR A 69 -16.40 -2.56 -0.28
CA TYR A 69 -15.08 -2.34 -0.90
C TYR A 69 -14.00 -3.26 -0.31
N LEU A 70 -13.89 -3.33 1.02
CA LEU A 70 -12.92 -4.17 1.71
C LEU A 70 -13.09 -5.65 1.38
N SER A 71 -14.34 -6.14 1.25
CA SER A 71 -14.63 -7.52 0.87
C SER A 71 -14.10 -7.93 -0.52
N TYR A 72 -13.85 -6.96 -1.42
CA TYR A 72 -13.24 -7.22 -2.72
C TYR A 72 -11.71 -7.17 -2.64
N MET A 73 -11.15 -6.34 -1.77
CA MET A 73 -9.70 -6.11 -1.67
C MET A 73 -8.99 -7.15 -0.82
N GLU A 74 -9.54 -7.48 0.35
CA GLU A 74 -8.93 -8.38 1.33
C GLU A 74 -8.57 -9.76 0.74
N PRO A 75 -9.45 -10.44 -0.03
CA PRO A 75 -9.09 -11.72 -0.63
C PRO A 75 -7.89 -11.66 -1.57
N GLN A 76 -7.67 -10.53 -2.26
CA GLN A 76 -6.53 -10.38 -3.16
C GLN A 76 -5.22 -10.24 -2.38
N ILE A 77 -5.23 -9.55 -1.25
CA ILE A 77 -4.06 -9.43 -0.35
C ILE A 77 -3.71 -10.82 0.20
N GLN A 78 -4.69 -11.54 0.72
CA GLN A 78 -4.49 -12.88 1.30
C GLN A 78 -4.04 -13.92 0.27
N LYS A 79 -4.59 -13.88 -0.96
CA LYS A 79 -4.24 -14.79 -2.06
C LYS A 79 -2.75 -14.77 -2.38
N TYR A 80 -2.11 -13.62 -2.26
CA TYR A 80 -0.67 -13.45 -2.49
C TYR A 80 0.14 -13.42 -1.18
N GLY A 81 -0.36 -14.05 -0.11
CA GLY A 81 0.39 -14.25 1.12
C GLY A 81 0.60 -12.99 1.96
N GLY A 82 -0.12 -11.91 1.65
CA GLY A 82 -0.21 -10.73 2.52
C GLY A 82 -1.25 -10.92 3.61
N PHE A 83 -1.16 -10.10 4.65
CA PHE A 83 -2.21 -9.98 5.67
C PHE A 83 -2.45 -8.51 5.99
N ILE A 84 -3.69 -8.19 6.36
CA ILE A 84 -4.08 -6.84 6.72
C ILE A 84 -3.66 -6.60 8.16
N ASP A 85 -2.89 -5.54 8.39
CA ASP A 85 -2.53 -5.09 9.74
C ASP A 85 -3.68 -4.30 10.34
N LYS A 86 -4.18 -3.30 9.61
CA LYS A 86 -5.35 -2.50 10.02
C LYS A 86 -5.99 -1.75 8.86
N TYR A 87 -7.25 -1.36 9.09
CA TYR A 87 -7.98 -0.39 8.30
C TYR A 87 -7.86 1.00 8.94
N ILE A 88 -7.69 2.05 8.13
CA ILE A 88 -7.59 3.44 8.56
C ILE A 88 -8.62 4.25 7.77
N GLY A 89 -9.88 4.24 8.22
CA GLY A 89 -10.99 4.73 7.41
C GLY A 89 -11.23 3.78 6.21
N ASP A 90 -11.12 4.31 5.00
CA ASP A 90 -11.14 3.55 3.75
C ASP A 90 -9.77 3.03 3.31
N ALA A 91 -8.70 3.44 3.99
CA ALA A 91 -7.36 2.99 3.68
C ALA A 91 -7.07 1.59 4.26
N ILE A 92 -6.30 0.81 3.50
CA ILE A 92 -5.83 -0.53 3.89
C ILE A 92 -4.33 -0.47 4.11
N MET A 93 -3.88 -0.91 5.28
CA MET A 93 -2.47 -1.24 5.54
C MET A 93 -2.29 -2.75 5.60
N ALA A 94 -1.43 -3.28 4.73
CA ALA A 94 -1.14 -4.71 4.68
C ALA A 94 0.36 -4.99 4.63
N LEU A 95 0.74 -6.18 5.07
CA LEU A 95 2.12 -6.64 5.16
C LEU A 95 2.32 -7.91 4.35
N PHE A 96 3.39 -7.93 3.54
CA PHE A 96 3.83 -9.07 2.75
C PHE A 96 5.18 -9.55 3.28
N PRO A 97 5.21 -10.66 4.05
CA PRO A 97 6.36 -11.07 4.84
C PRO A 97 7.42 -11.87 4.07
N ASN A 98 7.10 -12.30 2.84
CA ASN A 98 7.88 -13.30 2.11
C ASN A 98 8.65 -12.71 0.92
N SER A 99 7.98 -11.97 0.03
CA SER A 99 8.63 -11.38 -1.14
C SER A 99 8.01 -10.06 -1.59
N ALA A 100 8.77 -9.27 -2.34
CA ALA A 100 8.26 -8.08 -3.02
C ALA A 100 7.34 -8.45 -4.19
N ASP A 101 7.59 -9.56 -4.87
CA ASP A 101 6.74 -10.06 -5.96
C ASP A 101 5.31 -10.34 -5.45
N ASP A 102 5.16 -10.94 -4.27
CA ASP A 102 3.88 -11.19 -3.62
C ASP A 102 3.06 -9.90 -3.44
N ALA A 103 3.71 -8.85 -2.93
CA ALA A 103 3.06 -7.54 -2.73
C ALA A 103 2.64 -6.88 -4.04
N VAL A 104 3.52 -6.92 -5.06
CA VAL A 104 3.22 -6.36 -6.38
C VAL A 104 2.08 -7.13 -7.06
N GLN A 105 2.07 -8.46 -6.98
CA GLN A 105 1.00 -9.27 -7.54
C GLN A 105 -0.33 -9.08 -6.78
N GLY A 106 -0.28 -8.98 -5.45
CA GLY A 106 -1.43 -8.61 -4.64
C GLY A 106 -2.02 -7.26 -5.03
N ALA A 107 -1.18 -6.23 -5.19
CA ALA A 107 -1.62 -4.91 -5.62
C ALA A 107 -2.21 -4.89 -7.05
N ILE A 108 -1.59 -5.62 -7.99
CA ILE A 108 -2.14 -5.79 -9.35
C ILE A 108 -3.52 -6.46 -9.29
N ALA A 109 -3.65 -7.54 -8.50
CA ALA A 109 -4.91 -8.26 -8.36
C ALA A 109 -6.00 -7.41 -7.68
N MET A 110 -5.65 -6.56 -6.71
CA MET A 110 -6.58 -5.56 -6.15
C MET A 110 -7.10 -4.61 -7.22
N LEU A 111 -6.22 -4.09 -8.09
CA LEU A 111 -6.62 -3.18 -9.18
C LEU A 111 -7.48 -3.89 -10.24
N GLU A 112 -7.21 -5.16 -10.53
CA GLU A 112 -8.06 -5.97 -11.40
C GLU A 112 -9.43 -6.22 -10.79
N GLN A 113 -9.47 -6.62 -9.52
CA GLN A 113 -10.72 -6.85 -8.79
C GLN A 113 -11.54 -5.57 -8.62
N LEU A 114 -10.88 -4.41 -8.54
CA LEU A 114 -11.54 -3.11 -8.55
C LEU A 114 -12.32 -2.85 -9.84
N LYS A 115 -11.87 -3.37 -10.99
CA LYS A 115 -12.62 -3.26 -12.26
C LYS A 115 -13.96 -3.99 -12.15
N THR A 116 -13.97 -5.18 -11.56
CA THR A 116 -15.20 -5.95 -11.29
C THR A 116 -16.12 -5.18 -10.36
N TYR A 117 -15.58 -4.69 -9.23
CA TYR A 117 -16.33 -3.89 -8.28
C TYR A 117 -16.97 -2.64 -8.93
N ASN A 118 -16.20 -1.94 -9.76
CA ASN A 118 -16.68 -0.76 -10.49
C ASN A 118 -17.77 -1.08 -11.52
N SER A 119 -17.67 -2.22 -12.22
CA SER A 119 -18.72 -2.68 -13.14
C SER A 119 -20.04 -2.90 -12.40
N GLU A 120 -20.02 -3.53 -11.23
CA GLU A 120 -21.21 -3.75 -10.41
C GLU A 120 -21.76 -2.45 -9.81
N ARG A 121 -20.89 -1.49 -9.47
CA ARG A 121 -21.33 -0.14 -9.07
C ARG A 121 -22.07 0.56 -10.21
N GLN A 122 -21.52 0.50 -11.42
CA GLN A 122 -22.14 1.11 -12.60
C GLN A 122 -23.50 0.50 -12.94
N GLN A 123 -23.65 -0.83 -12.79
CA GLN A 123 -24.96 -1.49 -12.95
C GLN A 123 -26.02 -1.00 -11.96
N ARG A 124 -25.58 -0.49 -10.79
CA ARG A 124 -26.43 0.14 -9.77
C ARG A 124 -26.52 1.66 -9.90
N ASN A 125 -26.10 2.23 -11.04
CA ASN A 125 -26.01 3.68 -11.30
C ASN A 125 -25.11 4.45 -10.31
N LEU A 126 -24.15 3.76 -9.68
CA LEU A 126 -23.15 4.37 -8.81
C LEU A 126 -21.89 4.68 -9.60
N LYS A 127 -21.22 5.80 -9.27
CA LYS A 127 -19.95 6.18 -9.90
C LYS A 127 -18.86 5.14 -9.57
N PRO A 128 -18.00 4.79 -10.54
CA PRO A 128 -16.82 3.99 -10.26
C PRO A 128 -15.86 4.76 -9.37
N ILE A 129 -15.05 4.05 -8.59
CA ILE A 129 -14.02 4.61 -7.73
C ILE A 129 -12.63 4.31 -8.27
N ARG A 130 -11.64 5.06 -7.81
CA ARG A 130 -10.22 4.79 -8.06
C ARG A 130 -9.51 4.59 -6.73
N ILE A 131 -8.45 3.81 -6.75
CA ILE A 131 -7.60 3.63 -5.58
C ILE A 131 -6.14 3.95 -5.95
N GLY A 132 -5.41 4.44 -4.97
CA GLY A 132 -3.97 4.62 -5.03
C GLY A 132 -3.32 3.53 -4.17
N ILE A 133 -2.29 2.87 -4.67
CA ILE A 133 -1.53 1.87 -3.94
C ILE A 133 -0.05 2.25 -3.90
N GLY A 134 0.52 2.29 -2.70
CA GLY A 134 1.95 2.52 -2.48
C GLY A 134 2.61 1.31 -1.82
N LEU A 135 3.72 0.84 -2.41
CA LEU A 135 4.53 -0.25 -1.87
C LEU A 135 5.93 0.22 -1.49
N HIS A 136 6.36 -0.16 -0.29
CA HIS A 136 7.75 -0.02 0.10
C HIS A 136 8.21 -1.22 0.93
N THR A 137 9.40 -1.72 0.61
CA THR A 137 10.05 -2.82 1.32
C THR A 137 11.05 -2.27 2.32
N GLY A 138 10.93 -2.66 3.57
CA GLY A 138 11.84 -2.20 4.61
C GLY A 138 11.65 -2.89 5.94
N THR A 139 12.62 -2.66 6.82
CA THR A 139 12.59 -3.16 8.19
C THR A 139 11.54 -2.43 9.00
N LEU A 140 10.73 -3.21 9.70
CA LEU A 140 9.69 -2.76 10.61
C LEU A 140 9.76 -3.58 11.90
N ILE A 141 9.13 -3.06 12.94
CA ILE A 141 8.90 -3.76 14.20
C ILE A 141 7.40 -4.01 14.30
N LEU A 142 7.01 -5.28 14.32
CA LEU A 142 5.66 -5.73 14.63
C LEU A 142 5.61 -6.09 16.11
N GLY A 143 4.63 -5.59 16.86
CA GLY A 143 4.59 -5.86 18.29
C GLY A 143 3.43 -5.21 19.03
N THR A 144 3.38 -5.44 20.34
CA THR A 144 2.35 -4.90 21.22
C THR A 144 2.85 -3.64 21.93
N VAL A 145 2.05 -2.58 21.86
CA VAL A 145 2.28 -1.31 22.58
C VAL A 145 1.04 -0.93 23.38
N GLY A 146 1.18 -0.11 24.41
CA GLY A 146 0.05 0.27 25.24
C GLY A 146 0.42 0.58 26.69
N GLY A 147 -0.63 0.78 27.50
CA GLY A 147 -0.54 1.05 28.93
C GLY A 147 -1.43 0.11 29.74
N PHE A 148 -1.56 0.37 31.05
CA PHE A 148 -2.23 -0.52 32.03
C PHE A 148 -3.67 -0.95 31.70
N GLY A 149 -4.38 -0.27 30.78
CA GLY A 149 -5.78 -0.58 30.43
C GLY A 149 -6.07 -0.79 28.94
N CYS A 150 -5.08 -0.65 28.05
CA CYS A 150 -5.28 -0.82 26.62
C CYS A 150 -3.95 -1.22 25.97
N MET A 151 -3.96 -2.36 25.29
CA MET A 151 -2.85 -2.89 24.50
C MET A 151 -3.31 -2.97 23.05
N ASP A 152 -2.46 -2.52 22.12
CA ASP A 152 -2.70 -2.56 20.68
C ASP A 152 -1.58 -3.32 19.98
N GLY A 153 -1.97 -4.11 18.97
CA GLY A 153 -1.05 -4.69 18.01
C GLY A 153 -0.69 -3.64 16.97
N THR A 154 0.59 -3.34 16.82
CA THR A 154 1.04 -2.27 15.94
C THR A 154 2.28 -2.65 15.17
N VAL A 155 2.49 -1.90 14.09
CA VAL A 155 3.65 -2.00 13.23
C VAL A 155 4.30 -0.63 13.18
N LEU A 156 5.55 -0.57 13.64
CA LEU A 156 6.32 0.65 13.77
C LEU A 156 7.54 0.61 12.86
N GLY A 157 7.89 1.76 12.30
CA GLY A 157 9.13 1.90 11.55
C GLY A 157 9.06 3.01 10.52
N ASP A 158 10.24 3.49 10.14
CA ASP A 158 10.38 4.44 9.05
C ASP A 158 9.82 3.92 7.72
N ALA A 159 9.90 2.61 7.51
CA ALA A 159 9.35 1.95 6.33
C ALA A 159 7.82 2.12 6.23
N VAL A 160 7.10 2.05 7.35
CA VAL A 160 5.64 2.25 7.40
C VAL A 160 5.27 3.67 6.94
N ASN A 161 5.95 4.66 7.51
CA ASN A 161 5.74 6.06 7.17
C ASN A 161 6.12 6.39 5.72
N LEU A 162 7.14 5.73 5.17
CA LEU A 162 7.50 5.90 3.77
C LEU A 162 6.45 5.27 2.85
N SER A 163 5.92 4.10 3.20
CA SER A 163 4.89 3.39 2.44
C SER A 163 3.61 4.22 2.28
N SER A 164 3.10 4.79 3.37
CA SER A 164 1.91 5.66 3.31
C SER A 164 2.14 6.93 2.49
N ARG A 165 3.35 7.49 2.53
CA ARG A 165 3.71 8.64 1.68
C ARG A 165 3.79 8.26 0.21
N VAL A 166 4.31 7.08 -0.11
CA VAL A 166 4.37 6.57 -1.49
C VAL A 166 2.96 6.36 -2.03
N GLU A 167 2.04 5.86 -1.21
CA GLU A 167 0.62 5.80 -1.56
C GLU A 167 0.08 7.20 -1.87
N GLY A 168 0.25 8.19 -0.98
CA GLY A 168 -0.28 9.53 -1.23
C GLY A 168 0.29 10.23 -2.48
N LEU A 169 1.48 9.82 -2.95
CA LEU A 169 2.06 10.31 -4.20
C LEU A 169 1.36 9.77 -5.45
N THR A 170 0.60 8.67 -5.36
CA THR A 170 -0.20 8.14 -6.48
C THR A 170 -1.15 9.20 -7.03
N LYS A 171 -1.85 9.94 -6.15
CA LYS A 171 -2.72 11.08 -6.49
C LYS A 171 -1.94 12.18 -7.22
N THR A 172 -0.73 12.50 -6.75
CA THR A 172 0.12 13.55 -7.34
C THR A 172 0.57 13.19 -8.76
N TYR A 173 0.96 11.93 -8.99
CA TYR A 173 1.42 11.46 -10.30
C TYR A 173 0.27 11.00 -11.21
N GLY A 174 -0.95 10.88 -10.69
CA GLY A 174 -2.12 10.41 -11.43
C GLY A 174 -2.08 8.92 -11.78
N VAL A 175 -1.29 8.12 -11.06
CA VAL A 175 -1.08 6.68 -11.29
C VAL A 175 -1.79 5.86 -10.21
N SER A 176 -2.00 4.56 -10.45
CA SER A 176 -2.73 3.69 -9.50
C SER A 176 -1.82 2.89 -8.57
N LEU A 177 -0.58 2.61 -8.96
CA LEU A 177 0.35 1.80 -8.18
C LEU A 177 1.78 2.34 -8.30
N LEU A 178 2.37 2.70 -7.16
CA LEU A 178 3.75 3.12 -7.02
C LEU A 178 4.53 2.14 -6.14
N ILE A 179 5.77 1.86 -6.54
CA ILE A 179 6.74 1.09 -5.76
C ILE A 179 8.02 1.89 -5.60
N THR A 180 8.70 1.70 -4.48
CA THR A 180 10.04 2.28 -4.25
C THR A 180 11.15 1.47 -4.93
N ASP A 181 12.34 2.07 -5.12
CA ASP A 181 13.55 1.36 -5.53
C ASP A 181 13.86 0.11 -4.71
N LYS A 182 13.70 0.17 -3.39
CA LYS A 182 13.95 -0.98 -2.53
C LYS A 182 13.00 -2.14 -2.83
N THR A 183 11.73 -1.85 -3.12
CA THR A 183 10.75 -2.87 -3.57
C THR A 183 11.10 -3.40 -4.95
N TRP A 184 11.44 -2.51 -5.89
CA TRP A 184 11.86 -2.89 -7.24
C TRP A 184 13.10 -3.81 -7.23
N GLN A 185 14.10 -3.51 -6.40
CA GLN A 185 15.30 -4.34 -6.21
C GLN A 185 14.99 -5.72 -5.60
N GLY A 186 13.90 -5.84 -4.85
CA GLY A 186 13.45 -7.08 -4.24
C GLY A 186 12.66 -8.01 -5.18
N LEU A 187 12.34 -7.55 -6.40
CA LEU A 187 11.62 -8.37 -7.39
C LEU A 187 12.55 -9.42 -7.99
N LYS A 188 12.08 -10.66 -8.11
CA LYS A 188 12.84 -11.76 -8.73
C LYS A 188 13.15 -11.50 -10.20
N ASN A 189 12.15 -10.97 -10.93
CA ASN A 189 12.30 -10.58 -12.32
C ASN A 189 11.48 -9.33 -12.60
N SER A 190 12.13 -8.16 -12.53
CA SER A 190 11.44 -6.89 -12.80
C SER A 190 10.89 -6.79 -14.23
N LEU A 191 11.43 -7.54 -15.20
CA LEU A 191 10.93 -7.54 -16.59
C LEU A 191 9.61 -8.29 -16.75
N ALA A 192 9.16 -9.02 -15.72
CA ALA A 192 7.84 -9.66 -15.73
C ALA A 192 6.69 -8.66 -15.52
N TYR A 193 7.01 -7.41 -15.17
CA TYR A 193 6.03 -6.37 -14.88
C TYR A 193 6.16 -5.21 -15.85
N ASP A 194 5.03 -4.64 -16.26
CA ASP A 194 5.02 -3.38 -16.97
C ASP A 194 5.25 -2.26 -15.97
N LEU A 195 6.46 -1.72 -16.01
CA LEU A 195 6.93 -0.72 -15.07
C LEU A 195 7.69 0.40 -15.77
N ARG A 196 7.65 1.59 -15.17
CA ARG A 196 8.47 2.72 -15.61
C ARG A 196 8.93 3.58 -14.44
N PHE A 197 10.10 4.20 -14.57
CA PHE A 197 10.61 5.17 -13.61
C PHE A 197 9.79 6.47 -13.65
N ILE A 198 9.38 6.97 -12.49
CA ILE A 198 8.49 8.14 -12.34
C ILE A 198 9.23 9.35 -11.82
N ASP A 199 9.93 9.23 -10.69
CA ASP A 199 10.65 10.34 -10.08
C ASP A 199 11.65 9.86 -9.02
N ARG A 200 12.49 10.77 -8.53
CA ARG A 200 13.33 10.58 -7.35
C ARG A 200 13.00 11.63 -6.29
N VAL A 201 12.18 11.23 -5.32
CA VAL A 201 11.65 12.12 -4.30
C VAL A 201 12.49 12.07 -3.02
N ARG A 202 12.58 13.20 -2.31
CA ARG A 202 13.17 13.23 -0.97
C ARG A 202 12.04 13.30 0.06
N ALA A 203 11.89 12.25 0.85
CA ALA A 203 10.93 12.28 1.94
C ALA A 203 11.31 13.36 2.96
N LYS A 204 10.34 14.17 3.41
CA LYS A 204 10.54 15.18 4.45
C LYS A 204 11.17 14.52 5.68
N GLY A 205 12.32 15.04 6.12
CA GLY A 205 13.09 14.52 7.25
C GLY A 205 14.06 13.36 6.93
N LYS A 206 14.22 12.95 5.66
CA LYS A 206 15.18 11.90 5.26
C LYS A 206 16.33 12.45 4.41
N ALA A 207 17.54 11.96 4.69
CA ALA A 207 18.74 12.37 3.96
C ALA A 207 18.81 11.78 2.54
N LYS A 208 18.35 10.54 2.34
CA LYS A 208 18.41 9.82 1.06
C LYS A 208 17.12 10.02 0.27
N ALA A 209 17.27 10.30 -1.02
CA ALA A 209 16.16 10.34 -1.95
C ALA A 209 15.79 8.92 -2.40
N VAL A 210 14.50 8.67 -2.53
CA VAL A 210 13.89 7.38 -2.90
C VAL A 210 13.42 7.47 -4.33
N SER A 211 13.76 6.48 -5.13
CA SER A 211 13.29 6.38 -6.52
C SER A 211 11.91 5.74 -6.55
N LEU A 212 11.02 6.26 -7.39
CA LEU A 212 9.66 5.77 -7.56
C LEU A 212 9.50 5.16 -8.94
N PHE A 213 8.82 4.02 -8.99
CA PHE A 213 8.45 3.33 -10.20
C PHE A 213 6.94 3.12 -10.18
N GLU A 214 6.29 3.35 -11.32
CA GLU A 214 4.91 2.95 -11.53
C GLU A 214 4.91 1.51 -12.03
N ILE A 215 4.01 0.70 -11.47
CA ILE A 215 3.61 -0.57 -12.06
C ILE A 215 2.24 -0.35 -12.71
N PHE A 216 2.15 -0.53 -14.02
CA PHE A 216 0.94 -0.26 -14.80
C PHE A 216 0.41 -1.50 -15.52
N SER A 217 0.81 -2.70 -15.09
CA SER A 217 0.33 -3.98 -15.62
C SER A 217 -1.20 -4.12 -15.58
N ALA A 218 -1.85 -3.52 -14.57
CA ALA A 218 -3.30 -3.59 -14.38
C ALA A 218 -4.08 -2.50 -15.13
N ASP A 219 -3.42 -1.62 -15.89
CA ASP A 219 -4.12 -0.58 -16.64
C ASP A 219 -5.04 -1.14 -17.73
N PRO A 220 -6.03 -0.36 -18.22
CA PRO A 220 -6.75 -0.70 -19.44
C PRO A 220 -5.78 -0.94 -20.60
N PRO A 221 -6.03 -1.92 -21.49
CA PRO A 221 -5.10 -2.29 -22.57
C PRO A 221 -4.59 -1.10 -23.38
N GLU A 222 -5.48 -0.20 -23.79
CA GLU A 222 -5.12 1.00 -24.56
C GLU A 222 -4.13 1.92 -23.82
N LEU A 223 -4.34 2.13 -22.52
CA LEU A 223 -3.45 2.97 -21.70
C LEU A 223 -2.12 2.27 -21.43
N ARG A 224 -2.16 0.95 -21.17
CA ARG A 224 -0.98 0.11 -20.98
C ARG A 224 -0.09 0.13 -22.22
N ASP A 225 -0.66 -0.09 -23.40
CA ASP A 225 0.07 -0.09 -24.67
C ASP A 225 0.67 1.28 -24.98
N ALA A 226 -0.08 2.36 -24.73
CA ALA A 226 0.42 3.73 -24.86
C ALA A 226 1.60 4.00 -23.91
N LYS A 227 1.53 3.52 -22.66
CA LYS A 227 2.64 3.62 -21.69
C LYS A 227 3.85 2.82 -22.13
N ILE A 228 3.67 1.59 -22.66
CA ILE A 228 4.76 0.78 -23.22
C ILE A 228 5.44 1.52 -24.38
N ALA A 229 4.67 1.99 -25.36
CA ALA A 229 5.18 2.67 -26.55
C ALA A 229 5.93 3.97 -26.23
N THR A 230 5.56 4.66 -25.16
CA THR A 230 6.16 5.95 -24.77
C THR A 230 7.19 5.84 -23.64
N LYS A 231 7.37 4.64 -23.05
CA LYS A 231 8.18 4.42 -21.85
C LYS A 231 9.58 5.00 -21.94
N GLU A 232 10.36 4.61 -22.96
CA GLU A 232 11.76 5.02 -23.06
C GLU A 232 11.89 6.56 -23.17
N LYS A 233 11.03 7.17 -24.00
CA LYS A 233 11.00 8.63 -24.15
C LYS A 233 10.61 9.33 -22.85
N PHE A 234 9.61 8.79 -22.14
CA PHE A 234 9.15 9.30 -20.87
C PHE A 234 10.27 9.27 -19.83
N GLU A 235 10.87 8.10 -19.60
CA GLU A 235 11.93 7.91 -18.59
C GLU A 235 13.16 8.79 -18.88
N ARG A 236 13.58 8.88 -20.15
CA ARG A 236 14.67 9.79 -20.55
C ARG A 236 14.35 11.25 -20.27
N THR A 237 13.11 11.67 -20.49
CA THR A 237 12.66 13.05 -20.23
C THR A 237 12.67 13.34 -18.73
N VAL A 238 12.15 12.43 -17.91
CA VAL A 238 12.17 12.53 -16.45
C VAL A 238 13.61 12.63 -15.95
N LEU A 239 14.50 11.73 -16.38
CA LEU A 239 15.90 11.74 -15.95
C LEU A 239 16.62 13.04 -16.36
N TYR A 240 16.34 13.57 -17.54
CA TYR A 240 16.88 14.84 -18.00
C TYR A 240 16.38 16.01 -17.13
N PHE A 241 15.10 16.04 -16.78
CA PHE A 241 14.52 17.05 -15.90
C PHE A 241 15.17 17.01 -14.51
N ILE A 242 15.25 15.82 -13.91
CA ILE A 242 15.89 15.61 -12.60
C ILE A 242 17.33 16.10 -12.61
N LYS A 243 18.13 15.70 -13.61
CA LYS A 243 19.54 16.10 -13.74
C LYS A 243 19.69 17.62 -13.81
N ASN A 244 18.89 18.28 -14.64
CA ASN A 244 18.96 19.73 -14.80
C ASN A 244 18.46 20.50 -13.59
N TYR A 245 17.42 20.00 -12.92
CA TYR A 245 16.93 20.59 -11.68
C TYR A 245 18.03 20.61 -10.60
N PHE A 246 18.73 19.49 -10.40
CA PHE A 246 19.83 19.42 -9.44
C PHE A 246 21.03 20.29 -9.82
N GLN A 247 21.38 20.39 -11.11
CA GLN A 247 22.44 21.28 -11.58
C GLN A 247 22.12 22.76 -11.29
N LYS A 248 20.89 23.19 -11.58
CA LYS A 248 20.45 24.56 -11.29
C LYS A 248 20.50 24.86 -9.79
N GLN A 249 19.99 23.95 -8.94
CA GLN A 249 20.04 24.10 -7.48
C GLN A 249 21.49 24.26 -6.98
N GLN A 250 22.44 23.44 -7.45
CA GLN A 250 23.85 23.58 -7.06
C GLN A 250 24.45 24.94 -7.45
N ILE A 251 24.05 25.52 -8.59
CA ILE A 251 24.52 26.84 -9.00
C ILE A 251 23.95 27.92 -8.06
N TYR A 252 22.66 27.87 -7.75
CA TYR A 252 22.04 28.85 -6.85
C TYR A 252 22.59 28.78 -5.42
N PHE A 253 22.90 27.59 -4.90
CA PHE A 253 23.54 27.44 -3.58
C PHE A 253 25.03 27.76 -3.56
N LYS A 254 25.73 27.75 -4.70
CA LYS A 254 27.13 28.21 -4.79
C LYS A 254 27.26 29.73 -4.92
N ASN A 255 26.17 30.39 -5.32
CA ASN A 255 26.12 31.84 -5.57
C ASN A 255 25.32 32.60 -4.50
N ALA A 256 24.96 31.95 -3.39
CA ALA A 256 24.30 32.52 -2.22
C ALA A 256 25.24 32.44 -1.02
#